data_AF-A0A2E0NBN6-F1
#
_entry.id   AF-A0A2E0NBN6-F1
#
_cell.length_a   1.000
_cell.length_b   1.000
_cell.length_c   1.000
_cell.angle_alpha   90.00
_cell.angle_beta   90.00
_cell.angle_gamma   90.00
#
_symmetry.space_group_name_H-M   'P 1'
#
loop_
_entity.id
_entity.type
_entity.pdbx_description
1 polymer ?
#
loop_
_entity_poly.entity_id
_entity_poly.type
_entity_poly.pdbx_seq_one_letter_code
_entity_poly.pdbx_strand_id
1 'polypeptide(L)'
;MTAVIEFLSAFILFLMLVTAFLSLAQLQLGPNTPDIDRLERSAVEAMEKLTGSEGYHIPFENGIKDAGNATVDWHLLPPEELNSGALIPGLLSERGRLSTLKVDSLKSLTEDTFSKGLGLNEEYDVRLLVRVENSPEPSRIGELLFDDGTLRNNSFSSVSISRTLHMADEVVLVSLEVHLGAGFTDRLLMSEIMINPASGGPEWIELYNPDQFAVNLSGWSISKITNGVVSAHELITSGVVPGESYLLLSGNPSIQQDLGNSLVIDLGTSGVLGSGLIDSIESSGGHISFQYAEFNSALTYDLINFHWDDTWNINTGYSLVWNYGEFSNSSNWIPLEDGTPGSI
;
A
#
# COMPACT_ATOMS: atom_id res chain seq x y z
N MET A 1 -73.41 20.61 22.86
CA MET A 1 -72.66 19.39 22.54
C MET A 1 -71.78 19.58 21.29
N THR A 2 -72.29 20.22 20.24
CA THR A 2 -71.57 20.57 19.00
C THR A 2 -70.31 21.42 19.21
N ALA A 3 -70.39 22.51 19.99
CA ALA A 3 -69.24 23.39 20.24
C ALA A 3 -68.05 22.70 20.95
N VAL A 4 -68.33 21.69 21.78
CA VAL A 4 -67.30 20.92 22.49
C VAL A 4 -66.60 19.95 21.54
N ILE A 5 -67.35 19.36 20.60
CA ILE A 5 -66.81 18.45 19.58
C ILE A 5 -65.98 19.24 18.56
N GLU A 6 -66.43 20.43 18.13
CA GLU A 6 -65.65 21.30 17.24
C GLU A 6 -64.33 21.73 17.88
N PHE A 7 -64.35 22.16 19.14
CA PHE A 7 -63.13 22.52 19.86
C PHE A 7 -62.16 21.35 19.98
N LEU A 8 -62.65 20.15 20.32
CA LEU A 8 -61.82 18.96 20.44
C LEU A 8 -61.20 18.56 19.09
N SER A 9 -61.98 18.64 18.00
CA SER A 9 -61.48 18.31 16.66
C SER A 9 -60.43 19.32 16.15
N ALA A 10 -60.65 20.61 16.38
CA ALA A 10 -59.68 21.66 16.04
C ALA A 10 -58.39 21.54 16.88
N PHE A 11 -58.51 21.18 18.15
CA PHE A 11 -57.37 20.96 19.04
C PHE A 11 -56.55 19.74 18.62
N ILE A 12 -57.20 18.62 18.27
CA ILE A 12 -56.50 17.42 17.75
C ILE A 12 -55.79 17.75 16.43
N LEU A 13 -56.44 18.49 15.53
CA LEU A 13 -55.85 18.84 14.24
C LEU A 13 -54.65 19.78 14.41
N PHE A 14 -54.75 20.76 15.32
CA PHE A 14 -53.62 21.60 15.72
C PHE A 14 -52.48 20.78 16.31
N LEU A 15 -52.78 19.83 17.20
CA LEU A 15 -51.77 19.00 17.85
C LEU A 15 -51.06 18.09 16.83
N MET A 16 -51.80 17.54 15.86
CA MET A 16 -51.21 16.79 14.73
C MET A 16 -50.33 17.67 13.83
N LEU A 17 -50.74 18.92 13.58
CA LEU A 17 -49.96 19.86 12.78
C LEU A 17 -48.67 20.25 13.50
N VAL A 18 -48.74 20.46 14.82
CA VAL A 18 -47.58 20.77 15.65
C VAL A 18 -46.65 19.57 15.77
N THR A 19 -47.14 18.34 15.95
CA THR A 19 -46.27 17.15 15.95
C THR A 19 -45.66 16.90 14.59
N ALA A 20 -46.41 17.02 13.49
CA ALA A 20 -45.87 16.90 12.14
C ALA A 20 -44.81 17.99 11.87
N PHE A 21 -45.06 19.24 12.27
CA PHE A 21 -44.12 20.34 12.12
C PHE A 21 -42.88 20.17 13.00
N LEU A 22 -43.03 19.72 14.24
CA LEU A 22 -41.90 19.44 15.12
C LEU A 22 -41.08 18.26 14.62
N SER A 23 -41.70 17.21 14.08
CA SER A 23 -40.99 16.11 13.41
C SER A 23 -40.26 16.59 12.15
N LEU A 24 -40.85 17.52 11.39
CA LEU A 24 -40.21 18.12 10.22
C LEU A 24 -39.08 19.12 10.58
N ALA A 25 -39.22 19.85 11.68
CA ALA A 25 -38.22 20.79 12.18
C ALA A 25 -37.09 20.09 12.94
N GLN A 26 -37.34 18.89 13.46
CA GLN A 26 -36.34 17.96 14.00
C GLN A 26 -35.55 17.23 12.90
N LEU A 27 -35.92 17.36 11.61
CA LEU A 27 -34.94 17.21 10.54
C LEU A 27 -33.98 18.40 10.64
N GLN A 28 -33.06 18.30 11.60
CA GLN A 28 -31.76 18.94 11.50
C GLN A 28 -31.12 18.36 10.23
N LEU A 29 -31.33 19.03 9.10
CA LEU A 29 -30.29 19.09 8.09
C LEU A 29 -29.06 19.57 8.86
N GLY A 30 -28.08 18.68 9.03
CA GLY A 30 -26.78 19.06 9.55
C GLY A 30 -26.22 20.26 8.75
N PRO A 31 -25.13 20.89 9.21
CA PRO A 31 -24.46 21.90 8.40
C PRO A 31 -24.20 21.31 7.00
N ASN A 32 -24.79 21.92 5.96
CA ASN A 32 -24.60 21.50 4.57
C ASN A 32 -23.13 21.69 4.23
N THR A 33 -22.38 20.59 4.30
CA THR A 33 -20.94 20.53 4.04
C THR A 33 -20.75 19.52 2.92
N PRO A 34 -20.92 19.94 1.65
CA PRO A 34 -20.98 19.03 0.51
C PRO A 34 -19.80 18.07 0.41
N ASP A 35 -18.62 18.50 0.84
CA ASP A 35 -17.41 17.68 0.81
C ASP A 35 -17.44 16.56 1.86
N ILE A 36 -17.97 16.82 3.05
CA ILE A 36 -18.14 15.81 4.10
C ILE A 36 -19.26 14.84 3.70
N ASP A 37 -20.38 15.35 3.17
CA ASP A 37 -21.49 14.51 2.70
C ASP A 37 -21.06 13.56 1.56
N ARG A 38 -20.19 14.03 0.66
CA ARG A 38 -19.59 13.21 -0.40
C ARG A 38 -18.61 12.18 0.15
N LEU A 39 -17.77 12.57 1.10
CA LEU A 39 -16.81 11.68 1.76
C LEU A 39 -17.54 10.55 2.51
N GLU A 40 -18.57 10.88 3.29
CA GLU A 40 -19.39 9.90 4.01
C GLU A 40 -20.07 8.91 3.06
N ARG A 41 -20.69 9.41 1.99
CA ARG A 41 -21.30 8.55 0.97
C ARG A 41 -20.27 7.62 0.33
N SER A 42 -19.12 8.15 -0.05
CA SER A 42 -18.05 7.38 -0.68
C SER A 42 -17.53 6.29 0.24
N ALA A 43 -17.36 6.59 1.54
CA ALA A 43 -16.95 5.60 2.54
C ALA A 43 -17.99 4.48 2.74
N VAL A 44 -19.29 4.82 2.72
CA VAL A 44 -20.37 3.81 2.80
C VAL A 44 -20.38 2.89 1.58
N GLU A 45 -20.30 3.46 0.38
CA GLU A 45 -20.26 2.70 -0.88
C GLU A 45 -19.00 1.82 -0.98
N ALA A 46 -17.85 2.34 -0.56
CA ALA A 46 -16.59 1.61 -0.48
C ALA A 46 -16.70 0.42 0.48
N MET A 47 -17.21 0.64 1.71
CA MET A 47 -17.43 -0.43 2.67
C MET A 47 -18.42 -1.49 2.14
N GLU A 48 -19.45 -1.08 1.39
CA GLU A 48 -20.38 -2.01 0.75
C GLU A 48 -19.71 -2.86 -0.33
N LYS A 49 -18.87 -2.29 -1.19
CA LYS A 49 -18.11 -3.08 -2.19
C LYS A 49 -17.13 -4.06 -1.53
N LEU A 50 -16.41 -3.59 -0.52
CA LEU A 50 -15.42 -4.34 0.25
C LEU A 50 -16.03 -5.54 0.98
N THR A 51 -17.19 -5.35 1.61
CA THR A 51 -17.81 -6.34 2.52
C THR A 51 -19.12 -6.91 2.02
N GLY A 52 -19.58 -6.55 0.83
CA GLY A 52 -20.82 -6.99 0.22
C GLY A 52 -20.63 -7.86 -1.03
N SER A 53 -19.39 -8.09 -1.45
CA SER A 53 -19.09 -8.90 -2.62
C SER A 53 -17.85 -9.78 -2.43
N GLU A 54 -17.71 -10.77 -3.30
CA GLU A 54 -16.49 -11.55 -3.44
C GLU A 54 -15.36 -10.78 -4.15
N GLY A 55 -15.67 -9.61 -4.69
CA GLY A 55 -14.77 -8.90 -5.57
C GLY A 55 -14.70 -9.53 -6.95
N TYR A 56 -14.01 -8.84 -7.84
CA TYR A 56 -13.83 -9.27 -9.22
C TYR A 56 -12.66 -8.53 -9.84
N HIS A 57 -11.83 -9.23 -10.59
CA HIS A 57 -10.75 -8.64 -11.39
C HIS A 57 -11.05 -8.83 -12.87
N ILE A 58 -10.77 -7.80 -13.67
CA ILE A 58 -10.84 -7.81 -15.12
C ILE A 58 -9.47 -7.37 -15.66
N PRO A 59 -8.72 -8.26 -16.35
CA PRO A 59 -7.46 -7.87 -16.96
C PRO A 59 -7.70 -6.93 -18.15
N PHE A 60 -6.64 -6.19 -18.51
CA PHE A 60 -6.61 -5.45 -19.77
C PHE A 60 -5.72 -6.16 -20.77
N GLU A 61 -6.21 -6.29 -22.00
CA GLU A 61 -5.43 -6.72 -23.15
C GLU A 61 -5.34 -5.55 -24.13
N ASN A 62 -4.13 -5.08 -24.43
CA ASN A 62 -3.88 -3.92 -25.31
C ASN A 62 -4.68 -2.66 -24.90
N GLY A 63 -4.86 -2.43 -23.60
CA GLY A 63 -5.60 -1.29 -23.05
C GLY A 63 -7.13 -1.42 -23.09
N ILE A 64 -7.67 -2.58 -23.46
CA ILE A 64 -9.11 -2.87 -23.50
C ILE A 64 -9.46 -3.91 -22.44
N LYS A 65 -10.60 -3.74 -21.76
CA LYS A 65 -11.08 -4.72 -20.77
C LYS A 65 -11.34 -6.07 -21.42
N ASP A 66 -10.65 -7.09 -20.95
CA ASP A 66 -10.90 -8.46 -21.33
C ASP A 66 -11.87 -9.12 -20.33
N ALA A 67 -13.15 -8.97 -20.60
CA ALA A 67 -14.20 -9.56 -19.78
C ALA A 67 -14.22 -11.11 -19.86
N GLY A 68 -13.54 -11.73 -20.84
CA GLY A 68 -13.49 -13.18 -20.99
C GLY A 68 -12.58 -13.87 -19.98
N ASN A 69 -11.53 -13.20 -19.55
CA ASN A 69 -10.56 -13.69 -18.56
C ASN A 69 -10.77 -13.11 -17.15
N ALA A 70 -11.92 -12.50 -16.92
CA ALA A 70 -12.23 -11.89 -15.64
C ALA A 70 -12.62 -12.94 -14.58
N THR A 71 -12.26 -12.71 -13.32
CA THR A 71 -12.34 -13.72 -12.25
C THR A 71 -12.71 -13.15 -10.89
N VAL A 72 -13.46 -13.92 -10.10
CA VAL A 72 -13.74 -13.64 -8.66
C VAL A 72 -12.56 -14.07 -7.77
N ASP A 73 -11.67 -14.90 -8.29
CA ASP A 73 -10.50 -15.43 -7.60
C ASP A 73 -9.29 -14.50 -7.73
N TRP A 74 -9.53 -13.21 -7.60
CA TRP A 74 -8.49 -12.18 -7.74
C TRP A 74 -7.32 -12.38 -6.75
N HIS A 75 -7.59 -12.96 -5.58
CA HIS A 75 -6.58 -13.30 -4.57
C HIS A 75 -5.51 -14.31 -5.03
N LEU A 76 -5.70 -14.97 -6.17
CA LEU A 76 -4.73 -15.89 -6.78
C LEU A 76 -3.85 -15.21 -7.84
N LEU A 77 -4.18 -13.98 -8.22
CA LEU A 77 -3.46 -13.25 -9.27
C LEU A 77 -2.20 -12.60 -8.71
N PRO A 78 -1.13 -12.49 -9.52
CA PRO A 78 0.08 -11.81 -9.09
C PRO A 78 -0.17 -10.31 -8.90
N PRO A 79 0.59 -9.63 -8.01
CA PRO A 79 0.47 -8.20 -7.73
C PRO A 79 0.52 -7.32 -8.99
N GLU A 80 1.35 -7.68 -9.97
CA GLU A 80 1.47 -6.96 -11.24
C GLU A 80 0.18 -7.01 -12.07
N GLU A 81 -0.48 -8.17 -12.12
CA GLU A 81 -1.75 -8.33 -12.82
C GLU A 81 -2.88 -7.60 -12.09
N LEU A 82 -2.88 -7.63 -10.76
CA LEU A 82 -3.84 -6.89 -9.93
C LEU A 82 -3.72 -5.37 -10.14
N ASN A 83 -2.49 -4.84 -10.13
CA ASN A 83 -2.21 -3.41 -10.30
C ASN A 83 -2.46 -2.92 -11.74
N SER A 84 -2.23 -3.79 -12.73
CA SER A 84 -2.45 -3.43 -14.13
C SER A 84 -3.93 -3.46 -14.53
N GLY A 85 -4.76 -4.31 -13.90
CA GLY A 85 -6.16 -4.55 -14.26
C GLY A 85 -7.20 -3.69 -13.53
N ALA A 86 -8.48 -3.96 -13.78
CA ALA A 86 -9.58 -3.36 -13.03
C ALA A 86 -10.05 -4.31 -11.92
N LEU A 87 -9.83 -3.93 -10.66
CA LEU A 87 -10.17 -4.73 -9.49
C LEU A 87 -11.32 -4.12 -8.68
N ILE A 88 -12.21 -4.96 -8.16
CA ILE A 88 -13.06 -4.65 -7.00
C ILE A 88 -12.59 -5.57 -5.86
N PRO A 89 -12.01 -5.04 -4.76
CA PRO A 89 -11.36 -5.84 -3.73
C PRO A 89 -12.38 -6.37 -2.70
N GLY A 90 -13.38 -7.12 -3.12
CA GLY A 90 -14.36 -7.71 -2.21
C GLY A 90 -13.79 -8.86 -1.39
N LEU A 91 -14.05 -8.90 -0.08
CA LEU A 91 -13.42 -9.83 0.86
C LEU A 91 -14.28 -11.06 1.18
N LEU A 92 -15.50 -11.15 0.64
CA LEU A 92 -16.37 -12.28 0.93
C LEU A 92 -15.97 -13.54 0.15
N SER A 93 -16.32 -14.68 0.73
CA SER A 93 -16.41 -15.98 0.06
C SER A 93 -17.80 -16.18 -0.54
N GLU A 94 -17.98 -17.19 -1.39
CA GLU A 94 -19.27 -17.63 -1.96
C GLU A 94 -20.39 -17.81 -0.91
N ARG A 95 -20.03 -18.05 0.36
CA ARG A 95 -20.96 -18.27 1.47
C ARG A 95 -21.32 -17.00 2.24
N GLY A 96 -20.89 -15.83 1.76
CA GLY A 96 -21.14 -14.54 2.42
C GLY A 96 -20.39 -14.32 3.73
N ARG A 97 -19.35 -15.14 3.99
CA ARG A 97 -18.42 -14.98 5.12
C ARG A 97 -17.13 -14.35 4.63
N LEU A 98 -16.41 -13.67 5.52
CA LEU A 98 -15.08 -13.15 5.21
C LEU A 98 -14.15 -14.31 4.80
N SER A 99 -13.41 -14.14 3.72
CA SER A 99 -12.45 -15.13 3.22
C SER A 99 -11.05 -14.83 3.77
N THR A 100 -10.44 -15.79 4.46
CA THR A 100 -9.07 -15.66 4.97
C THR A 100 -8.10 -15.40 3.82
N LEU A 101 -8.21 -16.17 2.74
CA LEU A 101 -7.34 -16.03 1.56
C LEU A 101 -7.40 -14.63 0.93
N LYS A 102 -8.58 -14.00 0.93
CA LYS A 102 -8.74 -12.65 0.36
C LYS A 102 -8.18 -11.58 1.29
N VAL A 103 -8.35 -11.75 2.61
CA VAL A 103 -7.72 -10.87 3.61
C VAL A 103 -6.20 -10.98 3.52
N ASP A 104 -5.65 -12.19 3.45
CA ASP A 104 -4.20 -12.41 3.33
C ASP A 104 -3.65 -11.80 2.02
N SER A 105 -4.41 -11.88 0.92
CA SER A 105 -4.01 -11.30 -0.37
C SER A 105 -4.10 -9.77 -0.46
N LEU A 106 -4.66 -9.08 0.55
CA LEU A 106 -4.64 -7.62 0.59
C LEU A 106 -3.21 -7.07 0.47
N LYS A 107 -2.21 -7.84 0.94
CA LYS A 107 -0.80 -7.46 0.82
C LYS A 107 -0.25 -7.39 -0.60
N SER A 108 -0.98 -7.95 -1.57
CA SER A 108 -0.62 -7.88 -2.98
C SER A 108 -1.24 -6.67 -3.70
N LEU A 109 -2.04 -5.86 -3.01
CA LEU A 109 -2.71 -4.69 -3.57
C LEU A 109 -1.96 -3.43 -3.19
N THR A 110 -1.83 -2.49 -4.13
CA THR A 110 -1.40 -1.13 -3.82
C THR A 110 -2.56 -0.35 -3.22
N GLU A 111 -2.28 0.66 -2.37
CA GLU A 111 -3.35 1.52 -1.81
C GLU A 111 -4.17 2.16 -2.95
N ASP A 112 -3.50 2.58 -4.03
CA ASP A 112 -4.12 3.15 -5.23
C ASP A 112 -5.08 2.16 -5.92
N THR A 113 -4.64 0.91 -6.16
CA THR A 113 -5.51 -0.12 -6.75
C THR A 113 -6.70 -0.43 -5.84
N PHE A 114 -6.45 -0.49 -4.54
CA PHE A 114 -7.47 -0.75 -3.54
C PHE A 114 -8.52 0.39 -3.50
N SER A 115 -8.09 1.64 -3.39
CA SER A 115 -8.98 2.82 -3.31
C SER A 115 -9.78 3.03 -4.60
N LYS A 116 -9.13 2.92 -5.77
CA LYS A 116 -9.79 2.98 -7.09
C LYS A 116 -10.80 1.85 -7.25
N GLY A 117 -10.47 0.64 -6.80
CA GLY A 117 -11.38 -0.50 -6.86
C GLY A 117 -12.63 -0.35 -5.99
N LEU A 118 -12.50 0.36 -4.87
CA LEU A 118 -13.63 0.78 -4.04
C LEU A 118 -14.43 1.95 -4.65
N GLY A 119 -13.93 2.55 -5.72
CA GLY A 119 -14.54 3.70 -6.41
C GLY A 119 -14.42 5.00 -5.63
N LEU A 120 -13.37 5.12 -4.83
CA LEU A 120 -13.01 6.38 -4.18
C LEU A 120 -12.38 7.33 -5.21
N ASN A 121 -12.48 8.63 -4.93
CA ASN A 121 -11.81 9.66 -5.73
C ASN A 121 -10.30 9.60 -5.47
N GLU A 122 -9.49 9.98 -6.46
CA GLU A 122 -8.01 10.06 -6.35
C GLU A 122 -7.53 11.02 -5.26
N GLU A 123 -8.37 11.98 -4.84
CA GLU A 123 -8.09 12.88 -3.70
C GLU A 123 -8.28 12.23 -2.32
N TYR A 124 -8.83 11.01 -2.28
CA TYR A 124 -9.10 10.29 -1.04
C TYR A 124 -8.04 9.23 -0.75
N ASP A 125 -7.45 9.33 0.42
CA ASP A 125 -6.56 8.31 0.97
C ASP A 125 -7.35 7.38 1.88
N VAL A 126 -6.86 6.16 2.13
CA VAL A 126 -7.56 5.16 2.94
C VAL A 126 -6.67 4.47 3.95
N ARG A 127 -7.25 4.08 5.08
CA ARG A 127 -6.68 3.09 5.98
C ARG A 127 -7.65 1.94 6.18
N LEU A 128 -7.17 0.72 6.02
CA LEU A 128 -7.93 -0.48 6.27
C LEU A 128 -7.40 -1.17 7.52
N LEU A 129 -8.31 -1.52 8.44
CA LEU A 129 -8.05 -2.31 9.62
C LEU A 129 -8.96 -3.54 9.62
N VAL A 130 -8.37 -4.73 9.70
CA VAL A 130 -9.04 -6.02 9.85
C VAL A 130 -8.52 -6.69 11.11
N ARG A 131 -9.40 -6.88 12.10
CA ARG A 131 -9.01 -7.38 13.43
C ARG A 131 -9.96 -8.45 13.95
N VAL A 132 -9.42 -9.48 14.59
CA VAL A 132 -10.23 -10.50 15.28
C VAL A 132 -10.82 -9.92 16.57
N GLU A 133 -12.15 -9.85 16.66
CA GLU A 133 -12.88 -9.36 17.84
C GLU A 133 -13.29 -10.50 18.79
N ASN A 134 -13.57 -11.68 18.24
CA ASN A 134 -13.92 -12.85 19.03
C ASN A 134 -13.39 -14.11 18.36
N SER A 135 -12.78 -15.00 19.14
CA SER A 135 -12.24 -16.28 18.67
C SER A 135 -12.39 -17.34 19.75
N PRO A 136 -12.62 -18.62 19.38
CA PRO A 136 -12.51 -19.74 20.32
C PRO A 136 -11.11 -19.86 20.95
N GLU A 137 -10.08 -19.36 20.27
CA GLU A 137 -8.70 -19.32 20.74
C GLU A 137 -8.38 -17.94 21.36
N PRO A 138 -8.25 -17.81 22.70
CA PRO A 138 -8.12 -16.50 23.34
C PRO A 138 -6.90 -15.68 22.91
N SER A 139 -5.83 -16.33 22.41
CA SER A 139 -4.63 -15.65 21.93
C SER A 139 -4.85 -14.88 20.63
N ARG A 140 -5.89 -15.22 19.85
CA ARG A 140 -6.21 -14.54 18.59
C ARG A 140 -7.07 -13.31 18.78
N ILE A 141 -7.71 -13.14 19.95
CA ILE A 141 -8.54 -11.96 20.21
C ILE A 141 -7.65 -10.71 20.20
N GLY A 142 -7.97 -9.76 19.32
CA GLY A 142 -7.19 -8.55 19.09
C GLY A 142 -6.10 -8.67 18.03
N GLU A 143 -5.88 -9.85 17.45
CA GLU A 143 -4.94 -10.06 16.36
C GLU A 143 -5.32 -9.21 15.14
N LEU A 144 -4.33 -8.48 14.62
CA LEU A 144 -4.45 -7.69 13.39
C LEU A 144 -4.17 -8.62 12.22
N LEU A 145 -5.20 -8.85 11.40
CA LEU A 145 -5.08 -9.59 10.15
C LEU A 145 -4.59 -8.66 9.03
N PHE A 146 -4.97 -7.38 9.10
CA PHE A 146 -4.48 -6.32 8.24
C PHE A 146 -4.61 -4.97 8.98
N ASP A 147 -3.63 -4.09 8.91
CA ASP A 147 -3.67 -2.71 9.41
C ASP A 147 -2.68 -1.87 8.62
N ASP A 148 -3.15 -1.23 7.57
CA ASP A 148 -2.31 -0.36 6.77
C ASP A 148 -3.09 0.68 5.96
N GLY A 149 -2.35 1.61 5.37
CA GLY A 149 -2.80 2.73 4.58
C GLY A 149 -2.55 4.05 5.28
N THR A 150 -3.11 5.11 4.72
CA THR A 150 -2.77 6.48 5.11
C THR A 150 -3.31 6.85 6.49
N LEU A 151 -2.42 7.32 7.37
CA LEU A 151 -2.78 7.78 8.71
C LEU A 151 -3.52 9.14 8.68
N ARG A 152 -4.39 9.36 9.67
CA ARG A 152 -5.19 10.58 9.83
C ARG A 152 -4.39 11.89 10.05
N ASN A 153 -3.08 11.80 10.30
CA ASN A 153 -2.26 12.88 10.87
C ASN A 153 -2.31 14.22 10.10
N ASN A 154 -2.45 14.19 8.78
CA ASN A 154 -2.50 15.37 7.92
C ASN A 154 -3.86 15.56 7.21
N SER A 155 -4.87 14.73 7.53
CA SER A 155 -6.17 14.78 6.85
C SER A 155 -6.98 16.04 7.23
N PHE A 156 -7.61 16.68 6.24
CA PHE A 156 -8.53 17.80 6.48
C PHE A 156 -9.87 17.32 7.06
N SER A 157 -10.34 16.17 6.56
CA SER A 157 -11.58 15.52 6.98
C SER A 157 -11.43 14.02 6.83
N SER A 158 -12.18 13.27 7.62
CA SER A 158 -12.14 11.81 7.56
C SER A 158 -13.37 11.15 8.13
N VAL A 159 -13.75 10.03 7.50
CA VAL A 159 -14.88 9.19 7.88
C VAL A 159 -14.36 7.81 8.19
N SER A 160 -14.77 7.26 9.32
CA SER A 160 -14.48 5.87 9.70
C SER A 160 -15.79 5.10 9.70
N ILE A 161 -15.82 3.99 8.97
CA ILE A 161 -16.93 3.05 8.97
C ILE A 161 -16.40 1.67 9.29
N SER A 162 -17.14 0.92 10.10
CA SER A 162 -16.77 -0.45 10.43
C SER A 162 -17.96 -1.39 10.34
N ARG A 163 -17.65 -2.66 10.05
CA ARG A 163 -18.59 -3.76 10.00
C ARG A 163 -17.98 -4.99 10.68
N THR A 164 -18.84 -5.77 11.31
CA THR A 164 -18.44 -7.02 11.94
C THR A 164 -18.96 -8.18 11.11
N LEU A 165 -18.07 -9.12 10.78
CA LEU A 165 -18.34 -10.26 9.91
C LEU A 165 -17.88 -11.56 10.56
N HIS A 166 -18.44 -12.67 10.11
CA HIS A 166 -17.96 -13.99 10.48
C HIS A 166 -16.84 -14.44 9.54
N MET A 167 -15.75 -14.94 10.10
CA MET A 167 -14.63 -15.55 9.38
C MET A 167 -14.36 -16.91 10.04
N ALA A 168 -14.63 -18.01 9.34
CA ALA A 168 -14.64 -19.35 9.95
C ALA A 168 -15.51 -19.44 11.23
N ASP A 169 -14.90 -19.66 12.39
CA ASP A 169 -15.47 -19.69 13.75
C ASP A 169 -15.21 -18.41 14.55
N GLU A 170 -14.59 -17.41 13.92
CA GLU A 170 -14.25 -16.12 14.51
C GLU A 170 -15.22 -15.01 14.08
N VAL A 171 -15.17 -13.92 14.82
CA VAL A 171 -15.83 -12.66 14.51
C VAL A 171 -14.74 -11.62 14.28
N VAL A 172 -14.78 -10.99 13.11
CA VAL A 172 -13.75 -10.05 12.64
C VAL A 172 -14.37 -8.68 12.41
N LEU A 173 -13.71 -7.64 12.91
CA LEU A 173 -13.99 -6.24 12.59
C LEU A 173 -13.24 -5.87 11.31
N VAL A 174 -13.97 -5.33 10.34
CA VAL A 174 -13.41 -4.63 9.17
C VAL A 174 -13.74 -3.15 9.34
N SER A 175 -12.72 -2.31 9.48
CA SER A 175 -12.83 -0.87 9.63
C SER A 175 -12.10 -0.19 8.48
N LEU A 176 -12.81 0.66 7.74
CA LEU A 176 -12.28 1.49 6.67
C LEU A 176 -12.33 2.95 7.12
N GLU A 177 -11.18 3.60 7.15
CA GLU A 177 -11.08 5.04 7.24
C GLU A 177 -10.82 5.61 5.84
N VAL A 178 -11.56 6.67 5.49
CA VAL A 178 -11.35 7.44 4.26
C VAL A 178 -11.02 8.86 4.65
N HIS A 179 -9.91 9.37 4.13
CA HIS A 179 -9.31 10.65 4.46
C HIS A 179 -9.31 11.56 3.23
N LEU A 180 -9.43 12.86 3.44
CA LEU A 180 -9.20 13.87 2.40
C LEU A 180 -7.87 14.58 2.66
N GLY A 181 -6.93 14.45 1.72
CA GLY A 181 -5.66 15.20 1.70
C GLY A 181 -4.66 14.80 2.78
N ALA A 182 -4.62 13.52 3.17
CA ALA A 182 -3.65 13.04 4.13
C ALA A 182 -2.26 12.84 3.50
N GLY A 183 -2.21 12.58 2.20
CA GLY A 183 -0.99 12.54 1.41
C GLY A 183 -0.19 11.28 1.72
N PHE A 184 -0.50 10.20 1.00
CA PHE A 184 0.24 8.96 1.12
C PHE A 184 1.63 9.07 0.49
N THR A 185 2.61 8.44 1.13
CA THR A 185 3.94 8.24 0.53
C THR A 185 4.27 6.76 0.68
N ASP A 186 4.34 6.03 -0.43
CA ASP A 186 4.90 4.68 -0.44
C ASP A 186 6.31 4.70 0.15
N ARG A 187 6.62 3.78 1.06
CA ARG A 187 7.93 3.71 1.71
C ARG A 187 8.61 2.38 1.40
N LEU A 188 9.75 2.46 0.74
CA LEU A 188 10.71 1.36 0.68
C LEU A 188 11.91 1.72 1.54
N LEU A 189 12.49 0.71 2.17
CA LEU A 189 13.70 0.84 2.99
C LEU A 189 14.82 0.05 2.33
N MET A 190 16.03 0.61 2.28
CA MET A 190 17.19 -0.18 1.88
C MET A 190 17.58 -1.11 3.02
N SER A 191 17.46 -2.43 2.79
CA SER A 191 17.77 -3.46 3.79
C SER A 191 19.21 -3.95 3.68
N GLU A 192 19.72 -4.12 2.46
CA GLU A 192 21.06 -4.65 2.24
C GLU A 192 21.66 -4.13 0.92
N ILE A 193 22.99 -3.98 0.86
CA ILE A 193 23.71 -3.62 -0.36
C ILE A 193 25.01 -4.41 -0.48
N MET A 194 25.27 -4.95 -1.68
CA MET A 194 26.54 -5.58 -2.07
C MET A 194 27.29 -4.70 -3.06
N ILE A 195 28.38 -4.09 -2.59
CA ILE A 195 29.17 -3.11 -3.35
C ILE A 195 30.30 -3.77 -4.15
N ASN A 196 30.98 -4.75 -3.56
CA ASN A 196 32.16 -5.37 -4.17
C ASN A 196 32.09 -6.88 -3.94
N PRO A 197 31.25 -7.61 -4.70
CA PRO A 197 31.05 -9.04 -4.53
C PRO A 197 32.36 -9.81 -4.76
N ALA A 198 32.59 -10.85 -3.98
CA ALA A 198 33.74 -11.73 -4.20
C ALA A 198 33.54 -12.57 -5.47
N SER A 199 34.65 -12.94 -6.12
CA SER A 199 34.67 -13.99 -7.16
C SER A 199 33.73 -13.77 -8.36
N GLY A 200 33.45 -12.52 -8.74
CA GLY A 200 32.69 -12.19 -9.95
C GLY A 200 31.18 -12.35 -9.85
N GLY A 201 30.62 -12.27 -8.64
CA GLY A 201 29.19 -12.03 -8.44
C GLY A 201 28.77 -10.65 -8.95
N PRO A 202 27.46 -10.38 -9.10
CA PRO A 202 26.99 -9.05 -9.44
C PRO A 202 26.83 -8.17 -8.20
N GLU A 203 26.91 -6.85 -8.39
CA GLU A 203 26.48 -5.90 -7.37
C GLU A 203 24.96 -5.92 -7.28
N TRP A 204 24.45 -5.66 -6.08
CA TRP A 204 23.01 -5.64 -5.86
C TRP A 204 22.62 -4.78 -4.67
N ILE A 205 21.37 -4.32 -4.70
CA ILE A 205 20.73 -3.56 -3.63
C ILE A 205 19.40 -4.25 -3.34
N GLU A 206 19.12 -4.49 -2.08
CA GLU A 206 17.85 -5.00 -1.60
C GLU A 206 17.03 -3.89 -0.95
N LEU A 207 15.75 -3.83 -1.32
CA LEU A 207 14.77 -2.96 -0.69
C LEU A 207 13.69 -3.81 -0.01
N TYR A 208 13.22 -3.35 1.13
CA TYR A 208 12.14 -3.94 1.91
C TYR A 208 10.93 -3.01 1.92
N ASN A 209 9.74 -3.58 1.71
CA ASN A 209 8.48 -2.92 1.98
C ASN A 209 7.99 -3.24 3.40
N PRO A 210 8.10 -2.31 4.37
CA PRO A 210 7.66 -2.54 5.74
C PRO A 210 6.14 -2.44 5.92
N ASP A 211 5.45 -1.84 4.95
CA ASP A 211 4.01 -1.62 4.99
C ASP A 211 3.29 -2.89 4.49
N GLN A 212 1.98 -2.99 4.71
CA GLN A 212 1.21 -4.18 4.33
C GLN A 212 0.59 -4.03 2.94
N PHE A 213 0.29 -2.84 2.45
CA PHE A 213 -0.03 -2.61 1.05
C PHE A 213 1.22 -2.76 0.20
N ALA A 214 1.01 -3.19 -1.04
CA ALA A 214 2.06 -3.27 -2.03
C ALA A 214 2.48 -1.88 -2.52
N VAL A 215 3.74 -1.75 -2.93
CA VAL A 215 4.28 -0.55 -3.56
C VAL A 215 4.39 -0.75 -5.06
N ASN A 216 3.84 0.18 -5.84
CA ASN A 216 4.06 0.24 -7.29
C ASN A 216 5.38 0.96 -7.57
N LEU A 217 6.28 0.31 -8.32
CA LEU A 217 7.59 0.88 -8.65
C LEU A 217 7.57 1.82 -9.86
N SER A 218 6.45 1.95 -10.56
CA SER A 218 6.31 2.90 -11.65
C SER A 218 6.59 4.34 -11.18
N GLY A 219 7.61 4.98 -11.75
CA GLY A 219 8.03 6.34 -11.37
C GLY A 219 9.14 6.37 -10.33
N TRP A 220 9.53 5.23 -9.75
CA TRP A 220 10.75 5.10 -8.97
C TRP A 220 11.96 5.13 -9.89
N SER A 221 13.05 5.71 -9.41
CA SER A 221 14.31 5.75 -10.12
C SER A 221 15.47 5.59 -9.17
N ILE A 222 16.57 5.09 -9.70
CA ILE A 222 17.83 4.90 -8.98
C ILE A 222 18.93 5.66 -9.70
N SER A 223 19.69 6.44 -8.93
CA SER A 223 20.79 7.26 -9.42
C SER A 223 22.08 6.90 -8.70
N LYS A 224 23.14 6.63 -9.47
CA LYS A 224 24.50 6.59 -8.96
C LYS A 224 25.11 7.98 -9.09
N ILE A 225 25.64 8.51 -7.99
CA ILE A 225 26.22 9.85 -7.94
C ILE A 225 27.70 9.72 -7.60
N THR A 226 28.54 10.32 -8.44
CA THR A 226 30.00 10.34 -8.29
C THR A 226 30.45 11.79 -8.32
N ASN A 227 31.17 12.23 -7.27
CA ASN A 227 31.63 13.63 -7.14
C ASN A 227 30.51 14.69 -7.28
N GLY A 228 29.31 14.38 -6.78
CA GLY A 228 28.14 15.28 -6.84
C GLY A 228 27.47 15.37 -8.21
N VAL A 229 27.85 14.52 -9.17
CA VAL A 229 27.22 14.43 -10.50
C VAL A 229 26.60 13.05 -10.66
N VAL A 230 25.38 13.00 -11.20
CA VAL A 230 24.72 11.75 -11.57
C VAL A 230 25.54 11.08 -12.67
N SER A 231 26.16 9.93 -12.36
CA SER A 231 27.02 9.17 -13.25
C SER A 231 26.27 8.02 -13.95
N ALA A 232 25.19 7.52 -13.34
CA ALA A 232 24.24 6.60 -13.95
C ALA A 232 22.84 6.83 -13.37
N HIS A 233 21.80 6.55 -14.15
CA HIS A 233 20.40 6.74 -13.75
C HIS A 233 19.52 5.72 -14.49
N GLU A 234 18.61 5.09 -13.76
CA GLU A 234 17.59 4.19 -14.31
C GLU A 234 16.22 4.55 -13.78
N LEU A 235 15.22 4.63 -14.67
CA LEU A 235 13.82 4.80 -14.33
C LEU A 235 13.14 3.43 -14.33
N ILE A 236 12.59 3.04 -13.19
CA ILE A 236 11.78 1.83 -13.07
C ILE A 236 10.37 2.14 -13.59
N THR A 237 9.95 1.38 -14.60
CA THR A 237 8.71 1.61 -15.34
C THR A 237 7.62 0.60 -15.02
N SER A 238 7.96 -0.48 -14.32
CA SER A 238 7.05 -1.56 -13.95
C SER A 238 7.59 -2.32 -12.73
N GLY A 239 6.70 -3.02 -12.05
CA GLY A 239 7.01 -3.83 -10.88
C GLY A 239 6.14 -3.45 -9.70
N VAL A 240 5.70 -4.46 -8.94
CA VAL A 240 4.90 -4.27 -7.73
C VAL A 240 5.54 -5.12 -6.63
N VAL A 241 5.89 -4.49 -5.52
CA VAL A 241 6.47 -5.16 -4.35
C VAL A 241 5.36 -5.36 -3.33
N PRO A 242 4.93 -6.59 -3.03
CA PRO A 242 3.94 -6.84 -1.99
C PRO A 242 4.33 -6.26 -0.63
N GLY A 243 3.33 -6.09 0.24
CA GLY A 243 3.58 -5.75 1.64
C GLY A 243 4.44 -6.78 2.34
N GLU A 244 5.26 -6.31 3.28
CA GLU A 244 6.17 -7.14 4.09
C GLU A 244 7.09 -8.04 3.25
N SER A 245 7.47 -7.57 2.05
CA SER A 245 8.25 -8.35 1.08
C SER A 245 9.46 -7.57 0.56
N TYR A 246 10.39 -8.31 -0.05
CA TYR A 246 11.66 -7.78 -0.55
C TYR A 246 11.71 -7.68 -2.08
N LEU A 247 12.45 -6.68 -2.54
CA LEU A 247 12.81 -6.42 -3.93
C LEU A 247 14.34 -6.48 -4.05
N LEU A 248 14.82 -7.21 -5.05
CA LEU A 248 16.24 -7.26 -5.39
C LEU A 248 16.52 -6.49 -6.69
N LEU A 249 17.40 -5.50 -6.61
CA LEU A 249 17.98 -4.83 -7.77
C LEU A 249 19.35 -5.44 -8.02
N SER A 250 19.56 -6.12 -9.14
CA SER A 250 20.82 -6.82 -9.41
C SER A 250 21.45 -6.35 -10.71
N GLY A 251 22.78 -6.19 -10.72
CA GLY A 251 23.54 -5.93 -11.94
C GLY A 251 23.57 -7.13 -12.90
N ASN A 252 23.20 -8.34 -12.45
CA ASN A 252 22.97 -9.49 -13.32
C ASN A 252 22.17 -10.58 -12.59
N PRO A 253 20.83 -10.55 -12.68
CA PRO A 253 19.96 -11.53 -12.03
C PRO A 253 20.25 -12.98 -12.42
N SER A 254 20.81 -13.24 -13.62
CA SER A 254 21.02 -14.61 -14.12
C SER A 254 22.09 -15.39 -13.37
N ILE A 255 22.99 -14.70 -12.66
CA ILE A 255 24.07 -15.30 -11.85
C ILE A 255 23.97 -14.91 -10.36
N GLN A 256 22.92 -14.17 -9.99
CA GLN A 256 22.65 -13.74 -8.62
C GLN A 256 21.88 -14.84 -7.89
N GLN A 257 22.28 -15.13 -6.65
CA GLN A 257 21.47 -15.96 -5.77
C GLN A 257 20.27 -15.15 -5.28
N ASP A 258 19.08 -15.76 -5.29
CA ASP A 258 17.86 -15.19 -4.72
C ASP A 258 17.27 -16.19 -3.72
N LEU A 259 17.11 -15.76 -2.48
CA LEU A 259 16.68 -16.57 -1.35
C LEU A 259 15.20 -16.38 -0.98
N GLY A 260 14.47 -15.52 -1.69
CA GLY A 260 13.06 -15.29 -1.38
C GLY A 260 12.51 -13.91 -1.76
N ASN A 261 13.14 -13.19 -2.69
CA ASN A 261 12.61 -11.91 -3.14
C ASN A 261 11.29 -12.09 -3.89
N SER A 262 10.38 -11.16 -3.66
CA SER A 262 9.10 -11.11 -4.37
C SER A 262 9.23 -10.57 -5.80
N LEU A 263 10.24 -9.75 -6.04
CA LEU A 263 10.53 -9.12 -7.32
C LEU A 263 12.05 -8.98 -7.49
N VAL A 264 12.53 -9.23 -8.71
CA VAL A 264 13.93 -9.01 -9.09
C VAL A 264 13.98 -8.12 -10.33
N ILE A 265 14.75 -7.04 -10.29
CA ILE A 265 14.94 -6.10 -11.40
C ILE A 265 16.39 -6.18 -11.88
N ASP A 266 16.54 -6.36 -13.20
CA ASP A 266 17.83 -6.32 -13.87
C ASP A 266 18.29 -4.87 -14.11
N LEU A 267 19.39 -4.49 -13.48
CA LEU A 267 20.05 -3.21 -13.65
C LEU A 267 21.39 -3.33 -14.39
N GLY A 268 21.71 -4.47 -14.99
CA GLY A 268 23.01 -4.70 -15.65
C GLY A 268 23.30 -3.75 -16.81
N THR A 269 22.26 -3.23 -17.48
CA THR A 269 22.42 -2.24 -18.56
C THR A 269 22.34 -0.79 -18.10
N SER A 270 21.94 -0.53 -16.85
CA SER A 270 21.76 0.83 -16.32
C SER A 270 23.09 1.57 -16.08
N GLY A 271 24.18 0.82 -15.85
CA GLY A 271 25.44 1.38 -15.37
C GLY A 271 25.42 1.84 -13.90
N VAL A 272 24.31 1.61 -13.19
CA VAL A 272 24.22 1.82 -11.74
C VAL A 272 24.91 0.68 -11.01
N LEU A 273 24.58 -0.57 -11.36
CA LEU A 273 25.14 -1.78 -10.77
C LEU A 273 26.07 -2.51 -11.76
N GLY A 274 27.13 -3.08 -11.21
CA GLY A 274 28.15 -3.86 -11.89
C GLY A 274 27.83 -5.35 -11.94
N SER A 275 28.55 -6.07 -12.80
CA SER A 275 28.47 -7.52 -12.92
C SER A 275 29.81 -8.14 -13.30
N GLY A 276 30.14 -9.26 -12.66
CA GLY A 276 31.28 -10.07 -13.06
C GLY A 276 32.60 -9.39 -12.71
N LEU A 277 33.38 -9.05 -13.74
CA LEU A 277 34.67 -8.37 -13.57
C LEU A 277 34.57 -6.84 -13.63
N ILE A 278 33.35 -6.31 -13.76
CA ILE A 278 33.09 -4.87 -13.86
C ILE A 278 32.31 -4.47 -12.62
N ASP A 279 33.03 -3.93 -11.65
CA ASP A 279 32.43 -3.23 -10.52
C ASP A 279 32.07 -1.81 -10.97
N SER A 280 30.84 -1.41 -10.67
CA SER A 280 30.28 -0.10 -10.96
C SER A 280 30.29 0.79 -9.72
N ILE A 281 30.25 0.18 -8.53
CA ILE A 281 30.27 0.84 -7.23
C ILE A 281 31.62 0.63 -6.56
N GLU A 282 32.23 1.71 -6.07
CA GLU A 282 33.55 1.66 -5.43
C GLU A 282 33.43 1.52 -3.90
N SER A 283 34.22 0.63 -3.30
CA SER A 283 34.24 0.47 -1.83
C SER A 283 34.86 1.67 -1.09
N SER A 284 35.66 2.49 -1.77
CA SER A 284 36.27 3.71 -1.20
C SER A 284 35.29 4.87 -1.04
N GLY A 285 34.10 4.79 -1.62
CA GLY A 285 33.06 5.79 -1.45
C GLY A 285 32.10 5.86 -2.63
N GLY A 286 30.89 6.31 -2.35
CA GLY A 286 29.87 6.47 -3.37
C GLY A 286 28.56 6.98 -2.79
N HIS A 287 27.62 7.22 -3.69
CA HIS A 287 26.31 7.73 -3.34
C HIS A 287 25.27 7.11 -4.26
N ILE A 288 24.30 6.42 -3.66
CA ILE A 288 23.10 5.89 -4.31
C ILE A 288 21.90 6.69 -3.80
N SER A 289 21.10 7.20 -4.72
CA SER A 289 19.87 7.91 -4.42
C SER A 289 18.69 7.23 -5.10
N PHE A 290 17.63 6.98 -4.35
CA PHE A 290 16.33 6.57 -4.87
C PHE A 290 15.38 7.75 -4.85
N GLN A 291 14.73 7.96 -5.99
CA GLN A 291 13.86 9.09 -6.19
C GLN A 291 12.53 8.62 -6.78
N TYR A 292 11.44 9.28 -6.41
CA TYR A 292 10.12 9.01 -6.96
C TYR A 292 9.57 10.23 -7.68
N ALA A 293 9.05 10.02 -8.88
CA ALA A 293 8.36 11.03 -9.66
C ALA A 293 6.91 10.58 -9.91
N GLU A 294 5.96 11.35 -9.39
CA GLU A 294 4.55 11.11 -9.65
C GLU A 294 4.23 11.26 -11.14
N PHE A 295 3.33 10.41 -11.64
CA PHE A 295 2.86 10.49 -13.01
C PHE A 295 2.24 11.87 -13.29
N ASN A 296 2.64 12.51 -14.39
CA ASN A 296 2.27 13.88 -14.77
C ASN A 296 2.73 14.99 -13.80
N SER A 297 3.60 14.70 -12.84
CA SER A 297 4.23 15.72 -12.01
C SER A 297 5.62 16.09 -12.53
N ALA A 298 6.01 17.34 -12.34
CA ALA A 298 7.39 17.79 -12.52
C ALA A 298 8.21 17.70 -11.22
N LEU A 299 7.57 17.27 -10.12
CA LEU A 299 8.20 17.11 -8.83
C LEU A 299 8.83 15.72 -8.74
N THR A 300 10.03 15.68 -8.18
CA THR A 300 10.76 14.46 -7.85
C THR A 300 11.09 14.52 -6.37
N TYR A 301 10.84 13.43 -5.66
CA TYR A 301 11.06 13.30 -4.23
C TYR A 301 12.21 12.36 -3.98
N ASP A 302 13.21 12.79 -3.21
CA ASP A 302 14.30 11.91 -2.78
C ASP A 302 13.83 11.08 -1.59
N LEU A 303 13.75 9.76 -1.77
CA LEU A 303 13.20 8.84 -0.76
C LEU A 303 14.31 8.16 0.05
N ILE A 304 15.37 7.69 -0.62
CA ILE A 304 16.52 7.06 0.03
C ILE A 304 17.78 7.75 -0.48
N ASN A 305 18.63 8.20 0.44
CA ASN A 305 19.94 8.78 0.11
C ASN A 305 21.01 8.04 0.91
N PHE A 306 21.68 7.10 0.27
CA PHE A 306 22.73 6.28 0.85
C PHE A 306 24.10 6.74 0.35
N HIS A 307 24.96 7.17 1.27
CA HIS A 307 26.33 7.56 0.94
C HIS A 307 27.30 6.91 1.93
N TRP A 308 28.44 6.47 1.41
CA TRP A 308 29.55 5.95 2.18
C TRP A 308 30.86 6.56 1.71
N ASP A 309 31.88 6.44 2.54
CA ASP A 309 33.24 6.91 2.26
C ASP A 309 34.28 5.86 2.67
N ASP A 310 35.55 6.22 2.54
CA ASP A 310 36.68 5.34 2.81
C ASP A 310 36.79 4.94 4.29
N THR A 311 36.16 5.68 5.20
CA THR A 311 36.18 5.39 6.64
C THR A 311 35.34 4.17 7.01
N TRP A 312 34.44 3.73 6.13
CA TRP A 312 33.59 2.56 6.34
C TRP A 312 34.35 1.23 6.23
N ASN A 313 35.54 1.24 5.62
CA ASN A 313 36.41 0.06 5.48
C ASN A 313 35.67 -1.18 4.92
N ILE A 314 34.88 -0.98 3.85
CA ILE A 314 34.08 -2.03 3.22
C ILE A 314 35.01 -3.04 2.54
N ASN A 315 34.98 -4.29 3.01
CA ASN A 315 35.79 -5.38 2.48
C ASN A 315 35.13 -6.00 1.24
N THR A 316 35.95 -6.47 0.30
CA THR A 316 35.47 -7.28 -0.82
C THR A 316 34.80 -8.56 -0.32
N GLY A 317 33.68 -8.93 -0.93
CA GLY A 317 32.86 -10.08 -0.56
C GLY A 317 31.91 -9.82 0.60
N TYR A 318 31.84 -8.60 1.14
CA TYR A 318 30.91 -8.26 2.20
C TYR A 318 29.80 -7.35 1.68
N SER A 319 28.57 -7.72 1.98
CA SER A 319 27.43 -6.81 1.92
C SER A 319 27.35 -5.98 3.20
N LEU A 320 26.55 -4.92 3.15
CA LEU A 320 26.19 -4.10 4.28
C LEU A 320 24.71 -4.27 4.57
N VAL A 321 24.38 -4.82 5.74
CA VAL A 321 23.00 -5.00 6.23
C VAL A 321 22.62 -3.82 7.10
N TRP A 322 21.50 -3.17 6.78
CA TRP A 322 21.01 -2.04 7.57
C TRP A 322 20.41 -2.52 8.90
N ASN A 323 20.89 -1.94 10.00
CA ASN A 323 20.45 -2.22 11.36
C ASN A 323 19.70 -1.02 11.97
N TYR A 324 18.82 -0.41 11.17
CA TYR A 324 18.01 0.74 11.53
C TYR A 324 18.81 2.02 11.86
N GLY A 325 18.16 3.18 11.73
CA GLY A 325 18.77 4.49 11.98
C GLY A 325 19.21 5.21 10.70
N GLU A 326 20.01 6.27 10.84
CA GLU A 326 20.43 7.08 9.68
C GLU A 326 21.32 6.29 8.71
N PHE A 327 20.98 6.32 7.42
CA PHE A 327 21.73 5.64 6.36
C PHE A 327 23.17 6.16 6.19
N SER A 328 23.44 7.40 6.62
CA SER A 328 24.76 8.05 6.57
C SER A 328 25.74 7.58 7.66
N ASN A 329 25.26 6.86 8.67
CA ASN A 329 26.09 6.43 9.79
C ASN A 329 26.53 4.98 9.61
N SER A 330 27.83 4.77 9.42
CA SER A 330 28.43 3.44 9.24
C SER A 330 28.14 2.46 10.38
N SER A 331 27.91 2.95 11.60
CA SER A 331 27.61 2.08 12.75
C SER A 331 26.23 1.40 12.65
N ASN A 332 25.36 1.89 11.77
CA ASN A 332 24.05 1.33 11.49
C ASN A 332 24.09 0.28 10.36
N TRP A 333 25.28 -0.06 9.86
CA TRP A 333 25.47 -1.04 8.80
C TRP A 333 26.37 -2.17 9.28
N ILE A 334 25.83 -3.38 9.28
CA ILE A 334 26.52 -4.58 9.74
C ILE A 334 27.12 -5.28 8.50
N PRO A 335 28.45 -5.45 8.43
CA PRO A 335 29.05 -6.18 7.33
C PRO A 335 28.73 -7.68 7.43
N LEU A 336 28.29 -8.28 6.33
CA LEU A 336 27.97 -9.71 6.24
C LEU A 336 28.71 -10.33 5.05
N GLU A 337 29.39 -11.45 5.27
CA GLU A 337 30.12 -12.16 4.21
C GLU A 337 29.12 -12.80 3.23
N ASP A 338 29.37 -12.65 1.93
CA ASP A 338 28.54 -13.07 0.78
C ASP A 338 27.13 -12.45 0.70
N GLY A 339 26.62 -11.91 1.81
CA GLY A 339 25.30 -11.31 1.93
C GLY A 339 24.15 -12.31 1.87
N THR A 340 22.93 -11.79 1.97
CA THR A 340 21.70 -12.60 2.14
C THR A 340 20.54 -12.12 1.26
N PRO A 341 20.73 -12.08 -0.08
CA PRO A 341 19.76 -11.54 -1.02
C PRO A 341 18.43 -12.31 -0.95
N GLY A 342 17.41 -11.72 -0.34
CA GLY A 342 16.05 -12.24 -0.19
C GLY A 342 15.76 -13.01 1.09
N SER A 343 16.61 -12.94 2.12
CA SER A 343 16.42 -13.75 3.34
C SER A 343 16.57 -13.03 4.68
N ILE A 344 16.76 -11.71 4.71
CA ILE A 344 16.94 -10.97 5.96
C ILE A 344 15.63 -10.78 6.72
#